data_AF-A0A4Y8L6R3-F1
#
_entry.id   AF-A0A4Y8L6R3-F1
#
_cell.length_a   1.000
_cell.length_b   1.000
_cell.length_c   1.000
_cell.angle_alpha   90.00
_cell.angle_beta   90.00
_cell.angle_gamma   90.00
#
_symmetry.space_group_name_H-M   'P 1'
#
loop_
_entity.id
_entity.type
_entity.pdbx_description
1 polymer ?
#
loop_
_entity_poly.entity_id
_entity_poly.type
_entity_poly.pdbx_seq_one_letter_code
_entity_poly.pdbx_strand_id
1 'polypeptide(L)'
;MYSEQLEQLIEIALADGELTDKEKQVLFRRAEKEGIDLDEFEMVLNSRISKQSRTQQAVPERSASDKQGNIKKCPACGAIAESYTTRCRDCDYNFSNIESNASIQKLFQMLNDAENERQAGDTSVSKAIGGLFAKSFGLGNDADRINNKKKEIIRNFPIPTTKEDILEFLSLALPNAKKAGNFFTSGAFNSPANERNKVHNEFVVVWKTKCEQIIMKARFSMKEDKQTLNEINQYASELGIK
;
A
#
# COMPACT_ATOMS: atom_id res chain seq x y z
N MET A 1 -41.26 12.82 -25.04
CA MET A 1 -40.80 11.70 -25.89
C MET A 1 -39.82 12.29 -26.87
N TYR A 2 -38.64 11.69 -27.02
CA TYR A 2 -37.57 12.32 -27.80
C TYR A 2 -37.87 12.21 -29.30
N SER A 3 -37.16 12.96 -30.13
CA SER A 3 -37.28 12.76 -31.58
C SER A 3 -36.90 11.34 -31.95
N GLU A 4 -37.54 10.78 -32.98
CA GLU A 4 -37.27 9.41 -33.45
C GLU A 4 -35.78 9.22 -33.81
N GLN A 5 -35.13 10.28 -34.29
CA GLN A 5 -33.70 10.30 -34.60
C GLN A 5 -32.82 10.24 -33.36
N LEU A 6 -33.19 10.96 -32.30
CA LEU A 6 -32.46 10.92 -31.03
C LEU A 6 -32.66 9.57 -30.32
N GLU A 7 -33.85 8.98 -30.41
CA GLU A 7 -34.12 7.63 -29.86
C GLU A 7 -33.30 6.55 -30.56
N GLN A 8 -33.22 6.57 -31.90
CA GLN A 8 -32.37 5.66 -32.67
C GLN A 8 -30.88 5.81 -32.32
N LEU A 9 -30.41 7.05 -32.15
CA LEU A 9 -29.03 7.30 -31.74
C LEU A 9 -28.72 6.76 -30.34
N ILE A 10 -29.66 6.88 -29.40
CA ILE A 10 -29.53 6.30 -28.06
C ILE A 10 -29.49 4.78 -28.14
N GLU A 11 -30.36 4.15 -28.94
CA GLU A 11 -30.39 2.70 -29.08
C GLU A 11 -29.10 2.14 -29.70
N ILE A 12 -28.56 2.80 -30.73
CA ILE A 12 -27.29 2.41 -31.36
C ILE A 12 -26.13 2.58 -30.37
N ALA A 13 -26.05 3.72 -29.67
CA ALA A 13 -24.98 3.99 -28.71
C ALA A 13 -25.04 3.09 -27.47
N LEU A 14 -26.22 2.54 -27.16
CA LEU A 14 -26.41 1.60 -26.05
C LEU A 14 -26.41 0.13 -26.50
N ALA A 15 -26.28 -0.18 -27.80
CA ALA A 15 -26.33 -1.54 -28.31
C ALA A 15 -25.23 -2.43 -27.72
N ASP A 16 -24.03 -1.87 -27.54
CA ASP A 16 -22.85 -2.58 -27.04
C ASP A 16 -22.81 -2.66 -25.50
N GLY A 17 -23.80 -2.08 -24.80
CA GLY A 17 -23.94 -2.12 -23.34
C GLY A 17 -23.01 -1.17 -22.57
N GLU A 18 -22.10 -0.49 -23.26
CA GLU A 18 -21.22 0.55 -22.73
C GLU A 18 -21.40 1.84 -23.51
N LEU A 19 -21.51 2.97 -22.82
CA LEU A 19 -21.59 4.30 -23.44
C LEU A 19 -20.24 4.99 -23.31
N THR A 20 -19.55 5.25 -24.42
CA THR A 20 -18.27 5.95 -24.41
C THR A 20 -18.43 7.46 -24.23
N ASP A 21 -17.40 8.14 -23.72
CA ASP A 21 -17.42 9.60 -23.54
C ASP A 21 -17.69 10.37 -24.85
N LYS A 22 -17.26 9.82 -25.99
CA LYS A 22 -17.49 10.43 -27.32
C LYS A 22 -18.95 10.30 -27.74
N GLU A 23 -19.57 9.14 -27.51
CA GLU A 23 -21.00 8.93 -27.81
C GLU A 23 -21.88 9.77 -26.89
N LYS A 24 -21.53 9.86 -25.59
CA LYS A 24 -22.18 10.76 -24.65
C LYS A 24 -22.15 12.21 -25.16
N GLN A 25 -21.00 12.71 -25.59
CA GLN A 25 -20.90 14.07 -26.13
C GLN A 25 -21.75 14.29 -27.40
N VAL A 26 -21.84 13.30 -28.29
CA VAL A 26 -22.67 13.39 -29.50
C VAL A 26 -24.15 13.44 -29.16
N LEU A 27 -24.61 12.60 -28.21
CA LEU A 27 -25.98 12.58 -27.73
C LEU A 27 -26.39 13.91 -27.07
N PHE A 28 -25.53 14.46 -26.20
CA PHE A 28 -25.79 15.73 -25.52
C PHE A 28 -25.84 16.90 -26.51
N ARG A 29 -24.92 16.95 -27.48
CA ARG A 29 -24.94 17.98 -28.53
C ARG A 29 -26.19 17.89 -29.40
N ARG A 30 -26.73 16.69 -29.60
CA ARG A 30 -27.97 16.48 -30.36
C ARG A 30 -29.19 16.90 -29.54
N ALA A 31 -29.24 16.53 -28.26
CA ALA A 31 -30.28 16.93 -27.32
C ALA A 31 -30.35 18.46 -27.16
N GLU A 32 -29.20 19.13 -27.04
CA GLU A 32 -29.08 20.59 -27.00
C GLU A 32 -29.66 21.25 -28.25
N LYS A 33 -29.36 20.72 -29.44
CA LYS A 33 -29.91 21.21 -30.72
C LYS A 33 -31.42 21.03 -30.85
N GLU A 34 -31.97 20.05 -30.16
CA GLU A 34 -33.42 19.81 -30.10
C GLU A 34 -34.09 20.61 -28.98
N GLY A 35 -33.34 21.44 -28.25
CA GLY A 35 -33.84 22.28 -27.17
C GLY A 35 -34.23 21.50 -25.93
N ILE A 36 -33.67 20.29 -25.75
CA ILE A 36 -33.92 19.43 -24.59
C ILE A 36 -33.00 19.87 -23.45
N ASP A 37 -33.54 19.92 -22.24
CA ASP A 37 -32.76 20.20 -21.03
C ASP A 37 -31.72 19.09 -20.80
N LEU A 38 -30.46 19.51 -20.58
CA LEU A 38 -29.32 18.60 -20.51
C LEU A 38 -29.34 17.75 -19.23
N ASP A 39 -29.85 18.29 -18.12
CA ASP A 39 -29.90 17.58 -16.85
C ASP A 39 -31.03 16.54 -16.88
N GLU A 40 -32.17 16.87 -17.46
CA GLU A 40 -33.25 15.91 -17.72
C GLU A 40 -32.80 14.80 -18.67
N PHE A 41 -32.05 15.14 -19.72
CA PHE A 41 -31.50 14.18 -20.66
C PHE A 41 -30.51 13.22 -20.00
N GLU A 42 -29.60 13.72 -19.17
CA GLU A 42 -28.64 12.91 -18.43
C GLU A 42 -29.34 11.92 -17.49
N MET A 43 -30.35 12.38 -16.74
CA MET A 43 -31.12 11.53 -15.85
C MET A 43 -31.80 10.38 -16.60
N VAL A 44 -32.40 10.66 -17.77
CA VAL A 44 -33.08 9.65 -18.59
C VAL A 44 -32.08 8.68 -19.22
N LEU A 45 -30.94 9.17 -19.73
CA LEU A 45 -29.88 8.34 -20.31
C LEU A 45 -29.33 7.37 -19.27
N ASN A 46 -29.01 7.85 -18.07
CA ASN A 46 -28.56 7.02 -16.95
C ASN A 46 -29.63 5.99 -16.52
N SER A 47 -30.90 6.37 -16.52
CA SER A 47 -32.01 5.45 -16.24
C SER A 47 -32.07 4.33 -17.28
N ARG A 48 -31.90 4.63 -18.58
CA ARG A 48 -31.88 3.62 -19.65
C ARG A 48 -30.68 2.67 -19.54
N ILE A 49 -29.47 3.19 -19.29
CA ILE A 49 -28.26 2.38 -19.03
C ILE A 49 -28.49 1.43 -17.85
N SER A 50 -29.09 1.94 -16.76
CA SER A 50 -29.41 1.12 -15.58
C SER A 50 -30.45 0.03 -15.85
N LYS A 51 -31.43 0.30 -16.73
CA LYS A 51 -32.44 -0.69 -17.13
C LYS A 51 -31.81 -1.77 -18.02
N GLN A 52 -30.92 -1.40 -18.92
CA GLN A 52 -30.27 -2.35 -19.82
C GLN A 52 -29.29 -3.27 -19.08
N SER A 53 -28.50 -2.71 -18.16
CA SER A 53 -27.64 -3.50 -17.24
C SER A 53 -28.46 -4.41 -16.32
N ARG A 54 -29.59 -3.94 -15.78
CA ARG A 54 -30.51 -4.79 -14.98
C ARG A 54 -31.20 -5.88 -15.80
N THR A 55 -31.47 -5.65 -17.08
CA THR A 55 -32.14 -6.65 -17.95
C THR A 55 -31.18 -7.78 -18.35
N GLN A 56 -29.86 -7.52 -18.38
CA GLN A 56 -28.83 -8.55 -18.56
C GLN A 56 -28.52 -9.35 -17.26
N GLN A 57 -29.12 -8.96 -16.12
CA GLN A 57 -28.99 -9.64 -14.82
C GLN A 57 -30.34 -10.12 -14.27
N ALA A 58 -31.21 -10.67 -15.12
CA ALA A 58 -32.41 -11.36 -14.67
C ALA A 58 -32.10 -12.82 -14.28
N VAL A 59 -31.52 -13.01 -13.09
CA VAL A 59 -31.69 -14.22 -12.26
C VAL A 59 -32.15 -13.72 -10.88
N PRO A 60 -33.24 -14.25 -10.31
CA PRO A 60 -34.01 -13.53 -9.31
C PRO A 60 -33.28 -13.44 -7.96
N GLU A 61 -33.19 -12.21 -7.43
CA GLU A 61 -32.87 -11.94 -6.04
C GLU A 61 -33.92 -12.61 -5.14
N ARG A 62 -33.52 -13.71 -4.49
CA ARG A 62 -34.10 -14.12 -3.22
C ARG A 62 -33.13 -13.73 -2.13
N SER A 63 -33.64 -12.95 -1.20
CA SER A 63 -33.09 -12.67 0.12
C SER A 63 -32.58 -13.95 0.80
N ALA A 64 -31.27 -14.16 0.74
CA ALA A 64 -30.55 -15.02 1.66
C ALA A 64 -29.17 -14.41 1.88
N SER A 65 -28.79 -14.33 3.14
CA SER A 65 -27.47 -13.92 3.62
C SER A 65 -26.39 -14.84 3.03
N ASP A 66 -25.93 -14.53 1.83
CA ASP A 66 -24.79 -15.20 1.23
C ASP A 66 -23.52 -14.57 1.78
N LYS A 67 -23.01 -15.17 2.86
CA LYS A 67 -21.60 -15.17 3.21
C LYS A 67 -20.82 -15.85 2.08
N GLN A 68 -20.73 -15.22 0.91
CA GLN A 68 -19.83 -15.63 -0.15
C GLN A 68 -18.42 -15.20 0.25
N GLY A 69 -17.88 -15.90 1.25
CA GLY A 69 -16.44 -16.00 1.39
C GLY A 69 -15.94 -16.66 0.12
N ASN A 70 -15.19 -15.91 -0.68
CA ASN A 70 -14.60 -16.38 -1.92
C ASN A 70 -13.82 -17.69 -1.64
N ILE A 71 -14.39 -18.84 -2.00
CA ILE A 71 -13.81 -20.15 -1.69
C ILE A 71 -12.59 -20.34 -2.58
N LYS A 72 -11.41 -20.01 -2.05
CA LYS A 72 -10.15 -20.19 -2.76
C LYS A 72 -9.84 -21.69 -2.84
N LYS A 73 -9.48 -22.18 -4.02
CA LYS A 73 -9.03 -23.57 -4.23
C LYS A 73 -7.50 -23.61 -4.32
N CYS A 74 -6.91 -24.71 -3.89
CA CYS A 74 -5.49 -24.97 -4.04
C CYS A 74 -5.16 -25.14 -5.53
N PRO A 75 -4.21 -24.36 -6.09
CA PRO A 75 -3.85 -24.47 -7.49
C PRO A 75 -3.11 -25.78 -7.83
N ALA A 76 -2.54 -26.47 -6.85
CA ALA A 76 -1.81 -27.72 -7.06
C ALA A 76 -2.67 -28.98 -6.98
N CYS A 77 -3.69 -29.02 -6.10
CA CYS A 77 -4.52 -30.22 -5.90
C CYS A 77 -6.03 -29.99 -5.98
N GLY A 78 -6.48 -28.74 -6.11
CA GLY A 78 -7.91 -28.40 -6.18
C GLY A 78 -8.67 -28.41 -4.86
N ALA A 79 -8.02 -28.78 -3.74
CA ALA A 79 -8.63 -28.75 -2.41
C ALA A 79 -9.09 -27.35 -2.00
N ILE A 80 -10.11 -27.26 -1.16
CA ILE A 80 -10.59 -25.97 -0.65
C ILE A 80 -9.53 -25.39 0.29
N ALA A 81 -8.94 -24.26 -0.07
CA ALA A 81 -7.95 -23.57 0.73
C ALA A 81 -8.66 -22.76 1.81
N GLU A 82 -8.36 -23.07 3.08
CA GLU A 82 -8.74 -22.23 4.20
C GLU A 82 -8.12 -20.83 4.01
N SER A 83 -8.90 -19.78 4.30
CA SER A 83 -8.34 -18.43 4.31
C SER A 83 -7.21 -18.34 5.34
N TYR A 84 -6.10 -17.68 4.99
CA TYR A 84 -4.92 -17.48 5.84
C TYR A 84 -3.98 -18.69 6.07
N THR A 85 -4.16 -19.83 5.37
CA THR A 85 -3.15 -20.91 5.40
C THR A 85 -2.03 -20.65 4.40
N THR A 86 -0.78 -20.78 4.82
CA THR A 86 0.41 -20.70 3.96
C THR A 86 0.71 -22.01 3.25
N ARG A 87 0.13 -23.14 3.71
CA ARG A 87 0.29 -24.45 3.08
C ARG A 87 -1.04 -25.17 2.89
N CYS A 88 -1.16 -25.91 1.80
CA CYS A 88 -2.31 -26.77 1.54
C CYS A 88 -2.22 -28.04 2.40
N ARG A 89 -3.26 -28.35 3.17
CA ARG A 89 -3.29 -29.55 4.04
C ARG A 89 -3.25 -30.87 3.26
N ASP A 90 -3.72 -30.87 2.01
CA ASP A 90 -3.88 -32.09 1.22
C ASP A 90 -2.68 -32.39 0.30
N CYS A 91 -1.89 -31.37 -0.08
CA CYS A 91 -0.77 -31.55 -1.02
C CYS A 91 0.50 -30.77 -0.68
N ASP A 92 0.54 -30.11 0.48
CA ASP A 92 1.66 -29.31 0.99
C ASP A 92 2.15 -28.18 0.05
N TYR A 93 1.33 -27.79 -0.93
CA TYR A 93 1.61 -26.64 -1.80
C TYR A 93 1.68 -25.34 -0.99
N ASN A 94 2.76 -24.58 -1.16
CA ASN A 94 2.98 -23.30 -0.50
C ASN A 94 2.25 -22.17 -1.25
N PHE A 95 1.34 -21.49 -0.58
CA PHE A 95 0.56 -20.38 -1.13
C PHE A 95 1.40 -19.09 -1.15
N SER A 96 2.41 -19.02 -2.01
CA SER A 96 3.31 -17.86 -2.12
C SER A 96 2.78 -16.73 -3.02
N ASN A 97 1.66 -16.92 -3.72
CA ASN A 97 1.15 -15.99 -4.74
C ASN A 97 -0.03 -15.14 -4.25
N ILE A 98 -0.04 -14.78 -2.97
CA ILE A 98 -0.90 -13.72 -2.46
C ILE A 98 -0.11 -12.44 -2.67
N GLU A 99 -0.66 -11.46 -3.39
CA GLU A 99 -0.09 -10.11 -3.45
C GLU A 99 0.24 -9.66 -2.02
N SER A 100 1.52 -9.68 -1.70
CA SER A 100 1.99 -9.29 -0.40
C SER A 100 1.85 -7.78 -0.30
N ASN A 101 0.78 -7.35 0.36
CA ASN A 101 0.48 -5.95 0.62
C ASN A 101 1.58 -5.19 1.40
N ALA A 102 2.65 -5.88 1.81
CA ALA A 102 3.67 -5.43 2.76
C ALA A 102 5.10 -5.80 2.33
N SER A 103 5.49 -5.55 1.08
CA SER A 103 6.88 -5.75 0.65
C SER A 103 7.80 -4.67 1.23
N ILE A 104 9.00 -5.06 1.64
CA ILE A 104 9.99 -4.10 2.17
C ILE A 104 10.43 -3.06 1.11
N GLN A 105 10.32 -3.40 -0.17
CA GLN A 105 10.55 -2.46 -1.27
C GLN A 105 9.59 -1.28 -1.21
N LYS A 106 8.30 -1.52 -0.93
CA LYS A 106 7.30 -0.47 -0.75
C LYS A 106 7.61 0.40 0.47
N LEU A 107 8.09 -0.19 1.56
CA LEU A 107 8.55 0.58 2.72
C LEU A 107 9.69 1.54 2.33
N PHE A 108 10.71 1.05 1.62
CA PHE A 108 11.81 1.89 1.18
C PHE A 108 11.37 2.99 0.21
N GLN A 109 10.42 2.69 -0.68
CA GLN A 109 9.82 3.70 -1.55
C GLN A 109 9.16 4.82 -0.73
N MET A 110 8.31 4.48 0.25
CA MET A 110 7.68 5.46 1.14
C MET A 110 8.70 6.30 1.93
N LEU A 111 9.82 5.69 2.34
CA LEU A 111 10.90 6.40 3.03
C LEU A 111 11.67 7.34 2.09
N ASN A 112 11.88 6.95 0.84
CA ASN A 112 12.53 7.77 -0.17
C ASN A 112 11.62 8.95 -0.56
N ASP A 113 10.32 8.73 -0.75
CA ASP A 113 9.36 9.79 -1.02
C ASP A 113 9.34 10.84 0.10
N ALA A 114 9.35 10.39 1.36
CA ALA A 114 9.48 11.28 2.51
C ALA A 114 10.83 12.04 2.54
N GLU A 115 11.92 11.45 2.03
CA GLU A 115 13.21 12.17 1.89
C GLU A 115 13.18 13.18 0.74
N ASN A 116 12.50 12.87 -0.36
CA ASN A 116 12.40 13.76 -1.52
C ASN A 116 11.67 15.07 -1.18
N GLU A 117 10.72 15.04 -0.24
CA GLU A 117 10.12 16.25 0.34
C GLU A 117 11.16 17.19 0.99
N ARG A 118 12.28 16.65 1.48
CA ARG A 118 13.41 17.44 2.00
C ARG A 118 14.15 18.16 0.88
N GLN A 119 14.28 17.52 -0.29
CA GLN A 119 15.05 18.03 -1.43
C GLN A 119 14.25 19.03 -2.27
N ALA A 120 12.93 18.89 -2.34
CA ALA A 120 12.06 19.80 -3.09
C ALA A 120 11.95 21.21 -2.47
N GLY A 121 12.22 21.36 -1.17
CA GLY A 121 12.29 22.66 -0.48
C GLY A 121 13.61 23.41 -0.66
N ASP A 122 14.58 22.85 -1.40
CA ASP A 122 15.95 23.35 -1.49
C ASP A 122 16.11 24.44 -2.57
N THR A 123 15.43 25.58 -2.40
CA THR A 123 15.87 26.84 -3.02
C THR A 123 16.98 27.42 -2.15
N SER A 124 18.24 27.14 -2.50
CA SER A 124 19.48 27.47 -1.77
C SER A 124 19.54 28.77 -0.92
N VAL A 125 18.83 29.84 -1.28
CA VAL A 125 18.75 31.10 -0.51
C VAL A 125 17.85 31.01 0.72
N SER A 126 16.74 30.25 0.67
CA SER A 126 15.80 30.10 1.78
C SER A 126 16.38 29.24 2.91
N LYS A 127 17.31 28.32 2.62
CA LYS A 127 17.99 27.45 3.60
C LYS A 127 19.00 28.19 4.48
N ALA A 128 19.72 29.16 3.92
CA ALA A 128 20.68 29.97 4.67
C ALA A 128 19.99 30.96 5.62
N ILE A 129 18.91 31.60 5.15
CA ILE A 129 18.14 32.56 5.95
C ILE A 129 17.18 31.83 6.91
N GLY A 130 16.46 30.82 6.43
CA GLY A 130 15.51 30.02 7.21
C GLY A 130 16.18 29.13 8.26
N GLY A 131 17.35 28.54 7.97
CA GLY A 131 18.11 27.76 8.93
C GLY A 131 18.64 28.57 10.11
N LEU A 132 18.96 29.86 9.90
CA LEU A 132 19.40 30.77 10.96
C LEU A 132 18.19 31.30 11.78
N PHE A 133 17.07 31.56 11.10
CA PHE A 133 15.84 32.08 11.73
C PHE A 133 15.11 31.00 12.56
N ALA A 134 14.98 29.78 12.05
CA ALA A 134 14.36 28.65 12.74
C ALA A 134 15.12 28.27 14.02
N LYS A 135 16.46 28.26 13.96
CA LYS A 135 17.33 27.98 15.11
C LYS A 135 17.29 29.07 16.17
N SER A 136 16.98 30.31 15.79
CA SER A 136 16.87 31.47 16.72
C SER A 136 15.48 31.62 17.35
N PHE A 137 14.42 31.13 16.69
CA PHE A 137 13.02 31.25 17.16
C PHE A 137 12.42 29.96 17.74
N GLY A 138 13.18 28.86 17.81
CA GLY A 138 12.69 27.60 18.38
C GLY A 138 11.62 26.89 17.53
N LEU A 139 11.46 27.28 16.26
CA LEU A 139 10.68 26.51 15.29
C LEU A 139 11.53 25.31 14.84
N GLY A 140 11.07 24.10 15.15
CA GLY A 140 11.80 22.85 14.87
C GLY A 140 12.22 22.72 13.40
N ASN A 141 13.40 22.14 13.18
CA ASN A 141 13.99 22.03 11.84
C ASN A 141 13.12 21.14 10.94
N ASP A 142 12.98 21.49 9.65
CA ASP A 142 12.33 20.62 8.65
C ASP A 142 12.95 19.21 8.60
N ALA A 143 14.24 19.11 8.93
CA ALA A 143 14.95 17.84 9.10
C ALA A 143 14.30 16.94 10.16
N ASP A 144 13.91 17.50 11.31
CA ASP A 144 13.31 16.76 12.43
C ASP A 144 11.89 16.29 12.08
N ARG A 145 11.12 17.13 11.38
CA ARG A 145 9.77 16.77 10.89
C ARG A 145 9.83 15.59 9.94
N ILE A 146 10.74 15.61 8.98
CA ILE A 146 10.89 14.53 7.99
C ILE A 146 11.41 13.24 8.65
N ASN A 147 12.37 13.36 9.58
CA ASN A 147 12.86 12.22 10.35
C ASN A 147 11.73 11.58 11.16
N ASN A 148 10.87 12.38 11.79
CA ASN A 148 9.70 11.88 12.52
C ASN A 148 8.70 11.20 11.59
N LYS A 149 8.39 11.77 10.41
CA LYS A 149 7.54 11.14 9.40
C LYS A 149 8.07 9.77 8.97
N LYS A 150 9.38 9.67 8.72
CA LYS A 150 10.05 8.39 8.41
C LYS A 150 9.92 7.37 9.53
N LYS A 151 10.10 7.79 10.79
CA LYS A 151 9.91 6.92 11.97
C LYS A 151 8.47 6.41 12.03
N GLU A 152 7.48 7.27 11.78
CA GLU A 152 6.07 6.88 11.75
C GLU A 152 5.75 5.91 10.61
N ILE A 153 6.34 6.10 9.42
CA ILE A 153 6.21 5.17 8.30
C ILE A 153 6.69 3.77 8.71
N ILE A 154 7.88 3.65 9.31
CA ILE A 154 8.43 2.35 9.73
C ILE A 154 7.55 1.69 10.81
N ARG A 155 7.09 2.46 11.79
CA ARG A 155 6.21 1.96 12.88
C ARG A 155 4.92 1.37 12.32
N ASN A 156 4.24 2.17 11.49
CA ASN A 156 2.89 1.87 11.01
C ASN A 156 2.87 0.98 9.76
N PHE A 157 4.03 0.66 9.18
CA PHE A 157 4.11 -0.22 8.02
C PHE A 157 3.48 -1.59 8.34
N PRO A 158 2.71 -2.21 7.45
CA PRO A 158 2.09 -3.50 7.74
C PRO A 158 3.13 -4.60 8.00
N ILE A 159 2.80 -5.57 8.86
CA ILE A 159 3.71 -6.70 9.15
C ILE A 159 3.56 -7.75 8.03
N PRO A 160 4.65 -8.15 7.34
CA PRO A 160 4.60 -9.18 6.30
C PRO A 160 3.99 -10.49 6.81
N THR A 161 3.40 -11.24 5.90
CA THR A 161 2.63 -12.46 6.20
C THR A 161 3.21 -13.72 5.57
N THR A 162 3.96 -13.60 4.47
CA THR A 162 4.59 -14.74 3.82
C THR A 162 5.96 -15.02 4.43
N LYS A 163 6.46 -16.25 4.26
CA LYS A 163 7.80 -16.64 4.70
C LYS A 163 8.87 -15.83 3.99
N GLU A 164 8.72 -15.71 2.68
CA GLU A 164 9.68 -15.07 1.80
C GLU A 164 9.79 -13.58 2.13
N ASP A 165 8.66 -12.87 2.31
CA ASP A 165 8.69 -11.46 2.68
C ASP A 165 9.24 -11.22 4.08
N ILE A 166 8.96 -12.13 5.04
CA ILE A 166 9.48 -12.00 6.40
C ILE A 166 11.01 -12.09 6.38
N LEU A 167 11.57 -13.08 5.68
CA LEU A 167 13.01 -13.27 5.57
C LEU A 167 13.67 -12.13 4.80
N GLU A 168 13.10 -11.72 3.67
CA GLU A 168 13.58 -10.57 2.91
C GLU A 168 13.55 -9.29 3.77
N PHE A 169 12.44 -9.06 4.47
CA PHE A 169 12.29 -7.89 5.33
C PHE A 169 13.37 -7.87 6.41
N LEU A 170 13.54 -8.97 7.15
CA LEU A 170 14.54 -9.07 8.21
C LEU A 170 15.96 -8.87 7.66
N SER A 171 16.27 -9.44 6.49
CA SER A 171 17.59 -9.33 5.87
C SER A 171 17.99 -7.89 5.55
N LEU A 172 17.05 -7.08 5.04
CA LEU A 172 17.32 -5.67 4.67
C LEU A 172 17.12 -4.71 5.85
N ALA A 173 16.30 -5.06 6.82
CA ALA A 173 16.07 -4.26 8.02
C ALA A 173 17.22 -4.40 9.06
N LEU A 174 17.88 -5.55 9.10
CA LEU A 174 18.97 -5.87 10.04
C LEU A 174 20.07 -4.80 10.13
N PRO A 175 20.70 -4.32 9.03
CA PRO A 175 21.72 -3.27 9.12
C PRO A 175 21.17 -1.95 9.68
N ASN A 176 19.90 -1.64 9.44
CA ASN A 176 19.24 -0.43 9.93
C ASN A 176 18.83 -0.53 11.42
N ALA A 177 18.67 -1.75 11.93
CA ALA A 177 18.37 -2.05 13.32
C ALA A 177 19.63 -2.19 14.21
N LYS A 178 20.83 -2.15 13.63
CA LYS A 178 22.11 -2.18 14.35
C LYS A 178 22.69 -0.78 14.52
N LYS A 179 23.26 -0.50 15.69
CA LYS A 179 23.95 0.78 15.95
C LYS A 179 25.20 0.90 15.08
N ALA A 180 25.38 2.07 14.47
CA ALA A 180 26.59 2.42 13.74
C ALA A 180 27.61 3.08 14.67
N GLY A 181 28.87 2.63 14.54
CA GLY A 181 30.01 3.14 15.32
C GLY A 181 30.14 2.54 16.72
N ASN A 182 31.28 2.83 17.34
CA ASN A 182 31.60 2.42 18.71
C ASN A 182 31.31 3.60 19.66
N PHE A 183 31.56 3.44 20.96
CA PHE A 183 31.35 4.49 21.97
C PHE A 183 31.91 5.88 21.57
N PHE A 184 33.05 5.91 20.89
CA PHE A 184 33.71 7.14 20.44
C PHE A 184 33.21 7.68 19.10
N THR A 185 32.56 6.85 18.28
CA THR A 185 32.15 7.19 16.91
C THR A 185 30.63 7.12 16.69
N SER A 186 29.85 6.74 17.69
CA SER A 186 28.39 6.60 17.62
C SER A 186 27.62 7.94 17.64
N GLY A 187 28.34 9.07 17.67
CA GLY A 187 27.75 10.42 17.79
C GLY A 187 28.12 11.19 19.06
N ALA A 188 28.94 10.62 19.96
CA ALA A 188 29.29 11.23 21.25
C ALA A 188 30.25 12.43 21.15
N PHE A 189 31.00 12.53 20.05
CA PHE A 189 31.95 13.62 19.80
C PHE A 189 31.61 14.31 18.47
N ASN A 190 31.77 15.62 18.37
CA ASN A 190 31.45 16.36 17.14
C ASN A 190 32.53 16.12 16.06
N SER A 191 32.19 15.31 15.05
CA SER A 191 33.00 15.01 13.87
C SER A 191 32.08 14.68 12.68
N PRO A 192 32.45 14.97 11.43
CA PRO A 192 31.64 14.61 10.25
C PRO A 192 31.29 13.12 10.14
N ALA A 193 32.18 12.23 10.63
CA ALA A 193 31.89 10.80 10.70
C ALA A 193 30.83 10.47 11.76
N ASN A 194 30.85 11.21 12.87
CA ASN A 194 29.95 11.01 14.01
C ASN A 194 28.54 11.55 13.75
N GLU A 195 28.41 12.61 12.95
CA GLU A 195 27.11 13.15 12.54
C GLU A 195 26.31 12.13 11.72
N ARG A 196 26.97 11.43 10.76
CA ARG A 196 26.33 10.35 9.98
C ARG A 196 25.85 9.21 10.87
N ASN A 197 26.70 8.77 11.81
CA ASN A 197 26.35 7.70 12.74
C ASN A 197 25.22 8.12 13.69
N LYS A 198 25.18 9.39 14.11
CA LYS A 198 24.11 9.94 14.95
C LYS A 198 22.77 9.87 14.23
N VAL A 199 22.68 10.35 12.99
CA VAL A 199 21.44 10.30 12.19
C VAL A 199 20.97 8.86 12.00
N HIS A 200 21.89 7.93 11.69
CA HIS A 200 21.55 6.49 11.61
C HIS A 200 21.01 5.95 12.93
N ASN A 201 21.71 6.23 14.03
CA ASN A 201 21.39 5.71 15.36
C ASN A 201 20.03 6.21 15.89
N GLU A 202 19.50 7.32 15.37
CA GLU A 202 18.14 7.79 15.69
C GLU A 202 17.03 6.88 15.17
N PHE A 203 17.27 6.12 14.09
CA PHE A 203 16.29 5.20 13.50
C PHE A 203 16.41 3.78 14.05
N VAL A 204 17.54 3.42 14.64
CA VAL A 204 17.85 2.07 15.15
C VAL A 204 16.75 1.53 16.06
N VAL A 205 16.25 2.35 16.98
CA VAL A 205 15.20 1.92 17.91
C VAL A 205 13.93 1.52 17.17
N VAL A 206 13.53 2.32 16.18
CA VAL A 206 12.29 2.10 15.42
C VAL A 206 12.43 0.85 14.53
N TRP A 207 13.57 0.69 13.87
CA TRP A 207 13.86 -0.51 13.08
C TRP A 207 13.92 -1.77 13.96
N LYS A 208 14.55 -1.68 15.13
CA LYS A 208 14.61 -2.80 16.08
C LYS A 208 13.22 -3.21 16.55
N THR A 209 12.38 -2.25 16.96
CA THR A 209 10.98 -2.52 17.33
C THR A 209 10.20 -3.15 16.17
N LYS A 210 10.44 -2.72 14.93
CA LYS A 210 9.78 -3.30 13.76
C LYS A 210 10.22 -4.75 13.51
N CYS A 211 11.52 -5.01 13.59
CA CYS A 211 12.06 -6.36 13.47
C CYS A 211 11.51 -7.27 14.58
N GLU A 212 11.39 -6.77 15.80
CA GLU A 212 10.81 -7.50 16.93
C GLU A 212 9.36 -7.92 16.67
N GLN A 213 8.51 -7.00 16.18
CA GLN A 213 7.14 -7.33 15.78
C GLN A 213 7.08 -8.43 14.71
N ILE A 214 7.96 -8.36 13.71
CA ILE A 214 8.05 -9.34 12.63
C ILE A 214 8.50 -10.69 13.16
N ILE A 215 9.56 -10.73 13.97
CA ILE A 215 10.10 -11.95 14.59
C ILE A 215 9.04 -12.60 15.48
N MET A 216 8.32 -11.83 16.30
CA MET A 216 7.24 -12.37 17.14
C MET A 216 6.14 -13.04 16.32
N LYS A 217 5.67 -12.36 15.26
CA LYS A 217 4.67 -12.93 14.36
C LYS A 217 5.19 -14.17 13.64
N ALA A 218 6.42 -14.12 13.14
CA ALA A 218 7.02 -15.21 12.40
C ALA A 218 7.21 -16.46 13.28
N ARG A 219 7.69 -16.29 14.52
CA ARG A 219 7.78 -17.37 15.52
C ARG A 219 6.43 -18.05 15.77
N PHE A 220 5.36 -17.26 15.83
CA PHE A 220 4.00 -17.79 16.02
C PHE A 220 3.48 -18.50 14.76
N SER A 221 3.57 -17.85 13.59
CA SER A 221 3.01 -18.34 12.33
C SER A 221 3.78 -19.52 11.73
N MET A 222 5.07 -19.68 12.05
CA MET A 222 5.95 -20.69 11.46
C MET A 222 6.45 -21.72 12.48
N LYS A 223 5.73 -21.89 13.59
CA LYS A 223 6.09 -22.80 14.69
C LYS A 223 6.42 -24.25 14.25
N GLU A 224 5.81 -24.71 13.15
CA GLU A 224 6.00 -26.07 12.62
C GLU A 224 7.19 -26.16 11.62
N ASP A 225 7.70 -25.03 11.11
CA ASP A 225 8.81 -24.97 10.17
C ASP A 225 10.13 -24.67 10.92
N LYS A 226 10.77 -25.74 11.40
CA LYS A 226 12.00 -25.68 12.21
C LYS A 226 13.15 -24.96 11.51
N GLN A 227 13.28 -25.10 10.19
CA GLN A 227 14.37 -24.46 9.46
C GLN A 227 14.19 -22.94 9.46
N THR A 228 12.99 -22.49 9.08
CA THR A 228 12.67 -21.05 9.04
C THR A 228 12.75 -20.42 10.43
N LEU A 229 12.31 -21.12 11.47
CA LEU A 229 12.46 -20.66 12.86
C LEU A 229 13.92 -20.47 13.26
N ASN A 230 14.83 -21.35 12.84
CA ASN A 230 16.24 -21.21 13.15
C ASN A 230 16.82 -19.94 12.50
N GLU A 231 16.47 -19.68 11.23
CA GLU A 231 16.86 -18.45 10.53
C GLU A 231 16.29 -17.20 11.24
N ILE A 232 15.00 -17.19 11.58
CA ILE A 232 14.37 -16.10 12.35
C ILE A 232 15.07 -15.89 13.69
N ASN A 233 15.44 -16.95 14.39
CA ASN A 233 16.11 -16.88 15.69
C ASN A 233 17.57 -16.39 15.56
N GLN A 234 18.25 -16.65 14.45
CA GLN A 234 19.54 -16.04 14.16
C GLN A 234 19.41 -14.52 14.04
N TYR A 235 18.44 -14.03 13.25
CA TYR A 235 18.15 -12.59 13.16
C TYR A 235 17.78 -11.99 14.53
N ALA A 236 16.99 -12.69 15.33
CA ALA A 236 16.63 -12.26 16.69
C ALA A 236 17.87 -12.13 17.59
N SER A 237 18.75 -13.13 17.56
CA SER A 237 20.01 -13.13 18.33
C SER A 237 20.92 -11.96 17.94
N GLU A 238 21.07 -11.69 16.65
CA GLU A 238 21.89 -10.58 16.15
C GLU A 238 21.38 -9.20 16.58
N LEU A 239 20.07 -9.07 16.80
CA LEU A 239 19.44 -7.85 17.27
C LEU A 239 19.31 -7.79 18.79
N GLY A 240 19.68 -8.87 19.50
CA GLY A 240 19.44 -9.00 20.93
C GLY A 240 17.96 -8.92 21.29
N ILE A 241 17.11 -9.56 20.47
CA ILE A 241 15.68 -9.74 20.69
C ILE A 241 15.49 -11.14 21.29
N LYS A 242 14.76 -11.21 22.42
CA LYS A 242 14.54 -12.46 23.14
C LYS A 242 13.39 -13.23 22.52
#